data_AF-A0AAW9RAF8-F1
#
_entry.id   AF-A0AAW9RAF8-F1
#
_cell.length_a   1.000
_cell.length_b   1.000
_cell.length_c   1.000
_cell.angle_alpha   90.00
_cell.angle_beta   90.00
_cell.angle_gamma   90.00
#
_symmetry.space_group_name_H-M   'P 1'
#
loop_
_entity.id
_entity.type
_entity.pdbx_description
1 polymer ?
#
loop_
_entity_poly.entity_id
_entity_poly.type
_entity_poly.pdbx_seq_one_letter_code
_entity_poly.pdbx_strand_id
1 'polypeptide(L)'
;MAEAAAVPPSAAMRSLGRGRRHRAADLAGRFANWHAARANRWERLGVEQGTLVLEWLEDAGTSTREVRAGEMLWLAPGRRWRIARCSDDAIFSLQVHADDSVIADAPQAGRAALLDEAAPAQPEDSAALASGIAALAAGERRLLRTRFDPAPTVRAALAASDGTLSWHPLAGDEGDHAALLVRTAGAVDLLDYLGRDHALIEAALVGALRGDAVRERWLRGLMQRHLAIEEEDIFPAFLAAGGSPETVAALRREHDLLRGHLANIADPASHRGLLLVLEAHDEKEEQLVYPDFLARIGARADAVTAAIIAKGSAR
;
A
#
# COMPACT_ATOMS: atom_id res chain seq x y z
N MET A 1 2.73 5.45 16.10
CA MET A 1 2.50 6.86 15.70
C MET A 1 3.81 7.66 15.69
N ALA A 2 4.34 7.95 14.51
CA ALA A 2 5.04 9.20 14.24
C ALA A 2 4.32 9.84 13.04
N GLU A 3 3.40 10.73 13.37
CA GLU A 3 2.56 11.51 12.46
C GLU A 3 3.41 12.45 11.60
N ALA A 4 2.79 13.04 10.57
CA ALA A 4 3.35 14.19 9.88
C ALA A 4 3.87 15.22 10.90
N ALA A 5 5.17 15.46 10.89
CA ALA A 5 5.84 16.25 11.91
C ALA A 5 5.93 17.72 11.50
N ALA A 6 5.77 18.64 12.45
CA ALA A 6 5.98 20.07 12.22
C ALA A 6 7.47 20.44 12.14
N VAL A 7 8.38 19.53 12.53
CA VAL A 7 9.82 19.73 12.64
C VAL A 7 10.52 18.71 11.73
N PRO A 8 11.66 19.06 11.11
CA PRO A 8 12.44 18.11 10.32
C PRO A 8 12.75 16.82 11.11
N PRO A 9 12.66 15.64 10.47
CA PRO A 9 12.96 14.36 11.11
C PRO A 9 14.40 14.23 11.59
N SER A 10 15.34 14.94 10.95
CA SER A 10 16.77 14.91 11.26
C SER A 10 17.42 16.24 10.88
N ALA A 11 18.47 16.62 11.63
CA ALA A 11 19.30 17.77 11.31
C ALA A 11 20.13 17.59 10.02
N ALA A 12 20.32 16.35 9.55
CA ALA A 12 21.07 16.03 8.33
C ALA A 12 20.24 16.18 7.04
N MET A 13 18.97 16.57 7.14
CA MET A 13 18.08 16.74 5.98
C MET A 13 18.62 17.76 4.98
N ARG A 14 18.97 17.31 3.77
CA ARG A 14 19.31 18.15 2.64
C ARG A 14 18.21 18.16 1.60
N SER A 15 17.96 19.34 1.03
CA SER A 15 17.03 19.47 -0.09
C SER A 15 17.62 18.88 -1.37
N LEU A 16 16.83 18.11 -2.12
CA LEU A 16 17.23 17.55 -3.42
C LEU A 16 16.83 18.41 -4.61
N GLY A 17 16.19 19.56 -4.38
CA GLY A 17 15.79 20.48 -5.43
C GLY A 17 15.09 21.71 -4.89
N ARG A 18 14.46 22.49 -5.76
CA ARG A 18 13.58 23.57 -5.34
C ARG A 18 12.19 23.00 -5.06
N GLY A 19 11.53 23.52 -4.01
CA GLY A 19 10.12 23.22 -3.77
C GLY A 19 9.29 23.64 -4.98
N ARG A 20 8.41 22.74 -5.44
CA ARG A 20 7.46 23.05 -6.52
C ARG A 20 6.19 23.59 -5.89
N ARG A 21 5.72 24.71 -6.44
CA ARG A 21 4.48 25.35 -6.03
C ARG A 21 3.32 24.76 -6.83
N HIS A 22 2.22 24.51 -6.15
CA HIS A 22 1.01 23.88 -6.65
C HIS A 22 -0.22 24.70 -6.22
N ARG A 23 -1.25 24.67 -7.06
CA ARG A 23 -2.56 25.29 -6.84
C ARG A 23 -3.64 24.21 -6.73
N ALA A 24 -4.83 24.57 -6.28
CA ALA A 24 -5.98 23.68 -6.25
C ALA A 24 -6.22 22.95 -7.60
N ALA A 25 -6.07 23.64 -8.73
CA ALA A 25 -6.19 23.05 -10.05
C ALA A 25 -5.14 21.95 -10.37
N ASP A 26 -3.98 21.98 -9.71
CA ASP A 26 -2.92 20.98 -9.88
C ASP A 26 -3.16 19.71 -9.05
N LEU A 27 -4.19 19.69 -8.20
CA LEU A 27 -4.50 18.53 -7.36
C LEU A 27 -5.10 17.38 -8.14
N ALA A 28 -5.92 17.70 -9.14
CA ALA A 28 -6.62 16.72 -9.95
C ALA A 28 -5.60 15.78 -10.63
N GLY A 29 -5.64 14.50 -10.27
CA GLY A 29 -4.84 13.44 -10.86
C GLY A 29 -3.47 13.18 -10.22
N ARG A 30 -2.85 14.15 -9.53
CA ARG A 30 -1.54 13.93 -8.89
C ARG A 30 -1.66 13.65 -7.40
N PHE A 31 -2.12 14.65 -6.65
CA PHE A 31 -2.15 14.54 -5.19
C PHE A 31 -3.45 13.94 -4.66
N ALA A 32 -4.46 13.75 -5.52
CA ALA A 32 -5.70 13.07 -5.16
C ALA A 32 -5.54 11.54 -5.02
N ASN A 33 -4.48 10.97 -5.61
CA ASN A 33 -4.20 9.53 -5.57
C ASN A 33 -3.21 9.20 -4.44
N TRP A 34 -3.21 7.94 -4.00
CA TRP A 34 -2.20 7.45 -3.05
C TRP A 34 -0.81 7.63 -3.63
N HIS A 35 0.12 8.09 -2.80
CA HIS A 35 1.55 8.06 -3.08
C HIS A 35 2.33 8.02 -1.78
N ALA A 36 3.52 7.45 -1.84
CA ALA A 36 4.48 7.47 -0.76
C ALA A 36 5.79 8.09 -1.22
N ALA A 37 6.43 8.83 -0.32
CA ALA A 37 7.79 9.27 -0.57
C ALA A 37 8.73 8.04 -0.66
N ARG A 38 9.62 8.06 -1.66
CA ARG A 38 10.63 7.01 -1.91
C ARG A 38 11.51 6.77 -0.68
N ALA A 39 12.20 5.64 -0.61
CA ALA A 39 13.07 5.29 0.51
C ALA A 39 14.11 6.38 0.69
N ASN A 40 14.33 6.74 1.97
CA ASN A 40 15.23 7.84 2.32
C ASN A 40 14.85 9.17 1.62
N ARG A 41 13.58 9.39 1.34
CA ARG A 41 13.06 10.67 0.89
C ARG A 41 11.94 11.10 1.81
N TRP A 42 12.01 12.35 2.24
CA TRP A 42 10.94 13.00 2.97
C TRP A 42 10.41 14.12 2.11
N GLU A 43 9.10 14.33 2.21
CA GLU A 43 8.44 15.41 1.51
C GLU A 43 8.04 16.47 2.52
N ARG A 44 8.48 17.70 2.26
CA ARG A 44 8.10 18.87 3.03
C ARG A 44 6.97 19.57 2.30
N LEU A 45 5.78 19.50 2.87
CA LEU A 45 4.58 20.16 2.39
C LEU A 45 4.38 21.46 3.18
N GLY A 46 4.30 22.61 2.50
CA GLY A 46 4.00 23.89 3.13
C GLY A 46 2.79 24.55 2.49
N VAL A 47 1.79 24.93 3.28
CA VAL A 47 0.57 25.60 2.78
C VAL A 47 0.79 27.11 2.84
N GLU A 48 0.80 27.77 1.68
CA GLU A 48 0.97 29.21 1.55
C GLU A 48 -0.37 29.94 1.69
N GLN A 49 -1.43 29.35 1.14
CA GLN A 49 -2.78 29.93 1.13
C GLN A 49 -3.82 28.80 1.19
N GLY A 50 -4.98 29.10 1.77
CA GLY A 50 -6.11 28.19 1.80
C GLY A 50 -5.96 27.07 2.82
N THR A 51 -6.58 25.93 2.54
CA THR A 51 -6.60 24.76 3.41
C THR A 51 -6.52 23.48 2.60
N LEU A 52 -5.79 22.48 3.12
CA LEU A 52 -5.72 21.11 2.60
C LEU A 52 -6.25 20.13 3.65
N VAL A 53 -6.99 19.12 3.20
CA VAL A 53 -7.31 17.94 4.01
C VAL A 53 -6.49 16.79 3.45
N LEU A 54 -5.48 16.40 4.22
CA LEU A 54 -4.64 15.25 3.93
C LEU A 54 -5.26 13.98 4.51
N GLU A 55 -5.08 12.88 3.80
CA GLU A 55 -5.37 11.54 4.29
C GLU A 55 -4.11 10.69 4.24
N TRP A 56 -3.96 9.79 5.22
CA TRP A 56 -2.97 8.73 5.21
C TRP A 56 -3.67 7.38 5.15
N LEU A 57 -3.15 6.49 4.32
CA LEU A 57 -3.57 5.10 4.34
C LEU A 57 -2.97 4.45 5.59
N GLU A 58 -3.84 4.06 6.50
CA GLU A 58 -3.49 3.37 7.74
C GLU A 58 -3.79 1.88 7.62
N ASP A 59 -3.31 1.16 8.61
CA ASP A 59 -3.42 -0.28 8.72
C ASP A 59 -4.85 -0.81 8.56
N ALA A 60 -5.84 -0.08 9.08
CA ALA A 60 -7.25 -0.47 9.10
C ALA A 60 -8.21 0.66 8.67
N GLY A 61 -7.75 1.56 7.80
CA GLY A 61 -8.59 2.61 7.23
C GLY A 61 -7.75 3.80 6.78
N THR A 62 -8.30 4.99 6.94
CA THR A 62 -7.60 6.24 6.67
C THR A 62 -7.64 7.15 7.90
N SER A 63 -6.55 7.88 8.14
CA SER A 63 -6.54 9.00 9.08
C SER A 63 -6.55 10.31 8.30
N THR A 64 -7.14 11.36 8.87
CA THR A 64 -7.28 12.65 8.18
C THR A 64 -6.71 13.79 9.00
N ARG A 65 -6.07 14.77 8.35
CA ARG A 65 -5.60 16.00 8.99
C ARG A 65 -5.86 17.20 8.10
N GLU A 66 -6.42 18.25 8.69
CA GLU A 66 -6.51 19.56 8.06
C GLU A 66 -5.22 20.35 8.28
N VAL A 67 -4.76 21.03 7.23
CA VAL A 67 -3.53 21.83 7.20
C VAL A 67 -3.84 23.19 6.58
N ARG A 68 -3.56 24.26 7.31
CA ARG A 68 -3.96 25.63 6.94
C ARG A 68 -2.76 26.48 6.51
N ALA A 69 -3.06 27.61 5.89
CA ALA A 69 -2.06 28.59 5.50
C ALA A 69 -1.08 28.92 6.66
N GLY A 70 0.21 28.88 6.36
CA GLY A 70 1.30 29.06 7.32
C GLY A 70 1.79 27.77 7.98
N GLU A 71 1.05 26.67 7.87
CA GLU A 71 1.49 25.38 8.38
C GLU A 71 2.43 24.64 7.42
N MET A 72 3.29 23.82 8.00
CA MET A 72 4.26 22.99 7.29
C MET A 72 4.30 21.60 7.93
N LEU A 73 4.40 20.58 7.07
CA LEU A 73 4.43 19.18 7.44
C LEU A 73 5.57 18.46 6.76
N TRP A 74 6.19 17.56 7.52
CA TRP A 74 7.12 16.55 7.02
C TRP A 74 6.40 15.22 6.88
N LEU A 75 6.43 14.69 5.66
CA LEU A 75 5.81 13.43 5.27
C LEU A 75 6.90 12.37 5.16
N ALA A 76 6.71 11.28 5.89
CA ALA A 76 7.70 10.23 6.02
C ALA A 76 7.67 9.26 4.83
N PRO A 77 8.81 8.71 4.45
CA PRO A 77 8.92 7.66 3.44
C PRO A 77 8.10 6.42 3.78
N GLY A 78 7.55 5.77 2.75
CA GLY A 78 6.77 4.53 2.87
C GLY A 78 5.39 4.67 3.49
N ARG A 79 4.99 5.88 3.93
CA ARG A 79 3.60 6.14 4.34
C ARG A 79 2.84 6.75 3.17
N ARG A 80 1.78 6.04 2.75
CA ARG A 80 0.90 6.49 1.67
C ARG A 80 0.03 7.63 2.16
N TRP A 81 0.00 8.71 1.41
CA TRP A 81 -0.80 9.88 1.69
C TRP A 81 -1.45 10.43 0.42
N ARG A 82 -2.49 11.25 0.58
CA ARG A 82 -3.15 12.00 -0.49
C ARG A 82 -3.76 13.30 0.04
N ILE A 83 -4.11 14.21 -0.85
CA ILE A 83 -4.95 15.39 -0.57
C ILE A 83 -6.37 15.02 -0.98
N ALA A 84 -7.22 14.73 0.01
CA ALA A 84 -8.61 14.36 -0.24
C ALA A 84 -9.48 15.57 -0.59
N ARG A 85 -9.21 16.73 0.01
CA ARG A 85 -9.94 17.98 -0.24
C ARG A 85 -9.02 19.18 -0.10
N CYS A 86 -9.36 20.27 -0.77
CA CYS A 86 -8.72 21.57 -0.58
C CYS A 86 -9.75 22.70 -0.71
N SER A 87 -9.37 23.91 -0.28
CA SER A 87 -10.08 25.12 -0.68
C SER A 87 -9.73 25.51 -2.13
N ASP A 88 -10.62 26.22 -2.82
CA ASP A 88 -10.42 26.66 -4.21
C ASP A 88 -9.21 27.60 -4.36
N ASP A 89 -8.88 28.34 -3.30
CA ASP A 89 -7.76 29.26 -3.22
C ASP A 89 -6.47 28.60 -2.70
N ALA A 90 -6.45 27.27 -2.52
CA ALA A 90 -5.33 26.57 -1.95
C ALA A 90 -4.06 26.73 -2.81
N ILE A 91 -2.99 27.16 -2.16
CA ILE A 91 -1.64 27.19 -2.71
C ILE A 91 -0.71 26.52 -1.71
N PHE A 92 0.06 25.56 -2.19
CA PHE A 92 1.03 24.84 -1.36
C PHE A 92 2.31 24.55 -2.14
N SER A 93 3.37 24.23 -1.41
CA SER A 93 4.63 23.79 -1.98
C SER A 93 4.97 22.39 -1.48
N LEU A 94 5.56 21.58 -2.36
CA LEU A 94 6.11 20.29 -2.01
C LEU A 94 7.60 20.26 -2.37
N GLN A 95 8.44 19.90 -1.41
CA GLN A 95 9.89 19.82 -1.59
C GLN A 95 10.42 18.49 -1.08
N VAL A 96 11.27 17.85 -1.88
CA VAL A 96 11.87 16.56 -1.52
C VAL A 96 13.21 16.78 -0.82
N HIS A 97 13.38 16.08 0.29
CA HIS A 97 14.58 16.05 1.10
C HIS A 97 15.09 14.62 1.27
N ALA A 98 16.36 14.49 1.66
CA ALA A 98 17.02 13.24 2.01
C ALA A 98 18.00 13.46 3.16
N ASP A 99 18.31 12.42 3.93
CA ASP A 99 19.45 12.43 4.84
C ASP A 99 20.60 11.63 4.22
N ASP A 100 21.56 11.30 5.07
CA ASP A 100 22.76 10.55 4.74
C ASP A 100 22.54 9.03 4.70
N SER A 101 21.36 8.51 5.04
CA SER A 101 21.04 7.10 4.78
C SER A 101 21.12 6.84 3.27
N VAL A 102 21.34 5.60 2.84
CA VAL A 102 21.18 5.23 1.43
C VAL A 102 19.93 4.40 1.23
N ILE A 103 19.39 4.38 0.02
CA ILE A 103 18.20 3.56 -0.34
C ILE A 103 18.41 2.08 0.04
N ALA A 104 19.66 1.60 -0.03
CA ALA A 104 20.04 0.23 0.32
C ALA A 104 20.06 -0.05 1.83
N ASP A 105 20.02 0.98 2.68
CA ASP A 105 19.98 0.86 4.15
C ASP A 105 18.52 0.76 4.60
N ALA A 106 17.87 -0.36 4.29
CA ALA A 106 16.56 -0.64 4.85
C ALA A 106 16.70 -1.57 6.08
N PRO A 107 15.94 -1.29 7.17
CA PRO A 107 14.58 -0.80 7.01
C PRO A 107 14.15 0.37 7.91
N GLN A 108 13.43 1.28 7.26
CA GLN A 108 12.71 2.37 7.91
C GLN A 108 11.51 1.81 8.68
N ALA A 109 11.47 2.07 9.98
CA ALA A 109 10.49 1.47 10.90
C ALA A 109 9.03 1.68 10.47
N GLY A 110 8.72 2.81 9.82
CA GLY A 110 7.37 3.10 9.31
C GLY A 110 6.85 2.08 8.28
N ARG A 111 7.73 1.45 7.50
CA ARG A 111 7.35 0.42 6.52
C ARG A 111 7.11 -0.95 7.17
N ALA A 112 7.76 -1.25 8.29
CA ALA A 112 7.64 -2.54 8.99
C ALA A 112 6.36 -2.68 9.83
N ALA A 113 5.86 -1.54 10.34
CA ALA A 113 4.84 -1.46 11.38
C ALA A 113 3.56 -2.24 11.05
N LEU A 114 3.19 -2.32 9.77
CA LEU A 114 1.99 -3.01 9.31
C LEU A 114 1.95 -4.48 9.73
N LEU A 115 3.07 -5.18 9.76
CA LEU A 115 3.03 -6.58 10.15
C LEU A 115 3.64 -6.83 11.54
N ASP A 116 4.40 -5.88 12.08
CA ASP A 116 4.99 -6.00 13.42
C ASP A 116 3.97 -5.66 14.52
N GLU A 117 3.03 -4.75 14.27
CA GLU A 117 2.04 -4.30 15.28
C GLU A 117 0.69 -5.03 15.19
N ALA A 118 0.52 -5.95 14.23
CA ALA A 118 -0.72 -6.71 14.07
C ALA A 118 -0.86 -7.80 15.15
N ALA A 119 -1.93 -7.74 15.96
CA ALA A 119 -2.18 -8.73 17.00
C ALA A 119 -2.42 -10.14 16.39
N PRO A 120 -1.81 -11.20 16.92
CA PRO A 120 -1.98 -12.54 16.38
C PRO A 120 -3.38 -13.10 16.66
N ALA A 121 -3.88 -13.94 15.74
CA ALA A 121 -5.09 -14.74 15.91
C ALA A 121 -4.85 -16.18 15.43
N GLN A 122 -5.13 -17.17 16.28
CA GLN A 122 -4.89 -18.60 16.01
C GLN A 122 -6.14 -19.42 16.35
N PRO A 123 -7.22 -19.30 15.56
CA PRO A 123 -8.43 -20.08 15.80
C PRO A 123 -8.17 -21.57 15.57
N GLU A 124 -8.78 -22.41 16.40
CA GLU A 124 -8.61 -23.87 16.35
C GLU A 124 -9.35 -24.50 15.16
N ASP A 125 -10.46 -23.88 14.74
CA ASP A 125 -11.31 -24.35 13.65
C ASP A 125 -12.04 -23.21 12.91
N SER A 126 -12.82 -23.57 11.88
CA SER A 126 -13.58 -22.63 11.06
C SER A 126 -14.66 -21.87 11.85
N ALA A 127 -15.22 -22.44 12.92
CA ALA A 127 -16.25 -21.80 13.72
C ALA A 127 -15.65 -20.72 14.64
N ALA A 128 -14.52 -21.03 15.28
CA ALA A 128 -13.72 -20.07 16.05
C ALA A 128 -13.25 -18.92 15.18
N LEU A 129 -12.82 -19.19 13.93
CA LEU A 129 -12.47 -18.16 12.97
C LEU A 129 -13.66 -17.25 12.64
N ALA A 130 -14.83 -17.83 12.33
CA ALA A 130 -16.03 -17.05 12.03
C ALA A 130 -16.43 -16.13 13.19
N SER A 131 -16.43 -16.66 14.42
CA SER A 131 -16.71 -15.88 15.63
C SER A 131 -15.68 -14.78 15.84
N GLY A 132 -14.40 -15.07 15.59
CA GLY A 132 -13.32 -14.09 15.68
C GLY A 132 -13.47 -12.94 14.69
N ILE A 133 -13.80 -13.23 13.43
CA ILE A 133 -14.04 -12.22 12.39
C ILE A 133 -15.25 -11.34 12.72
N ALA A 134 -16.33 -11.95 13.24
CA ALA A 134 -17.54 -11.22 13.65
C ALA A 134 -17.29 -10.28 14.84
N ALA A 135 -16.32 -10.62 15.71
CA ALA A 135 -15.94 -9.81 16.86
C ALA A 135 -14.94 -8.67 16.54
N LEU A 136 -14.37 -8.62 15.33
CA LEU A 136 -13.45 -7.55 14.93
C LEU A 136 -14.18 -6.20 14.88
N ALA A 137 -13.76 -5.27 15.73
CA ALA A 137 -14.25 -3.89 15.69
C ALA A 137 -13.65 -3.10 14.50
N ALA A 138 -14.31 -2.01 14.09
CA ALA A 138 -13.78 -1.11 13.08
C ALA A 138 -12.43 -0.52 13.51
N GLY A 139 -11.46 -0.50 12.60
CA GLY A 139 -10.09 -0.08 12.87
C GLY A 139 -9.20 -1.20 13.42
N GLU A 140 -9.73 -2.43 13.59
CA GLU A 140 -8.93 -3.55 14.04
C GLU A 140 -8.34 -4.37 12.90
N ARG A 141 -7.20 -4.97 13.20
CA ARG A 141 -6.54 -5.97 12.35
C ARG A 141 -6.01 -7.13 13.16
N ARG A 142 -5.88 -8.28 12.52
CA ARG A 142 -5.29 -9.48 13.12
C ARG A 142 -4.41 -10.21 12.13
N LEU A 143 -3.25 -10.67 12.60
CA LEU A 143 -2.42 -11.61 11.87
C LEU A 143 -2.95 -13.03 12.15
N LEU A 144 -3.74 -13.54 11.21
CA LEU A 144 -4.32 -14.87 11.26
C LEU A 144 -3.25 -15.93 10.95
N ARG A 145 -3.24 -17.01 11.74
CA ARG A 145 -2.52 -18.26 11.43
C ARG A 145 -3.41 -19.46 11.72
N THR A 146 -3.58 -20.36 10.76
CA THR A 146 -4.45 -21.54 10.87
C THR A 146 -3.81 -22.79 10.29
N ARG A 147 -4.22 -23.97 10.77
CA ARG A 147 -3.86 -25.29 10.22
C ARG A 147 -4.89 -25.87 9.24
N PHE A 148 -5.88 -25.05 8.89
CA PHE A 148 -6.96 -25.37 7.98
C PHE A 148 -7.11 -24.19 7.01
N ASP A 149 -7.66 -24.43 5.83
CA ASP A 149 -7.90 -23.38 4.84
C ASP A 149 -8.91 -22.36 5.38
N PRO A 150 -8.50 -21.10 5.67
CA PRO A 150 -9.40 -20.09 6.20
C PRO A 150 -10.29 -19.48 5.12
N ALA A 151 -9.98 -19.70 3.83
CA ALA A 151 -10.58 -18.97 2.72
C ALA A 151 -12.12 -19.12 2.62
N PRO A 152 -12.73 -20.31 2.81
CA PRO A 152 -14.18 -20.44 2.79
C PRO A 152 -14.87 -19.60 3.88
N THR A 153 -14.34 -19.62 5.11
CA THR A 153 -14.87 -18.84 6.22
C THR A 153 -14.70 -17.34 6.00
N VAL A 154 -13.52 -16.91 5.52
CA VAL A 154 -13.27 -15.50 5.25
C VAL A 154 -14.16 -15.00 4.12
N ARG A 155 -14.34 -15.76 3.02
CA ARG A 155 -15.25 -15.39 1.93
C ARG A 155 -16.70 -15.22 2.38
N ALA A 156 -17.19 -16.12 3.24
CA ALA A 156 -18.52 -15.98 3.82
C ALA A 156 -18.65 -14.70 4.66
N ALA A 157 -17.62 -14.36 5.45
CA ALA A 157 -17.60 -13.14 6.22
C ALA A 157 -17.46 -11.87 5.36
N LEU A 158 -16.68 -11.91 4.27
CA LEU A 158 -16.55 -10.81 3.30
C LEU A 158 -17.92 -10.47 2.68
N ALA A 159 -18.66 -11.48 2.25
CA ALA A 159 -20.00 -11.32 1.67
C ALA A 159 -21.02 -10.69 2.64
N ALA A 160 -20.82 -10.85 3.95
CA ALA A 160 -21.67 -10.28 4.99
C ALA A 160 -21.15 -8.94 5.56
N SER A 161 -20.05 -8.40 5.03
CA SER A 161 -19.34 -7.26 5.63
C SER A 161 -19.70 -5.89 5.06
N ASP A 162 -20.53 -5.83 4.02
CA ASP A 162 -20.80 -4.59 3.25
C ASP A 162 -19.51 -3.87 2.81
N GLY A 163 -18.47 -4.65 2.46
CA GLY A 163 -17.17 -4.14 2.01
C GLY A 163 -16.25 -3.63 3.12
N THR A 164 -16.62 -3.74 4.40
CA THR A 164 -15.82 -3.28 5.54
C THR A 164 -14.76 -4.27 6.02
N LEU A 165 -14.76 -5.50 5.48
CA LEU A 165 -13.73 -6.49 5.74
C LEU A 165 -12.83 -6.60 4.52
N SER A 166 -11.52 -6.59 4.73
CA SER A 166 -10.56 -7.07 3.75
C SER A 166 -9.65 -8.10 4.39
N TRP A 167 -9.01 -8.88 3.53
CA TRP A 167 -7.95 -9.79 3.95
C TRP A 167 -6.84 -9.83 2.92
N HIS A 168 -5.64 -10.06 3.43
CA HIS A 168 -4.43 -10.15 2.64
C HIS A 168 -3.75 -11.47 3.01
N PRO A 169 -4.06 -12.58 2.32
CA PRO A 169 -3.33 -13.83 2.51
C PRO A 169 -1.82 -13.66 2.32
N LEU A 170 -1.10 -14.36 3.19
CA LEU A 170 0.35 -14.41 3.25
C LEU A 170 0.77 -15.85 2.95
N ALA A 171 2.02 -16.06 2.54
CA ALA A 171 2.53 -17.42 2.42
C ALA A 171 2.57 -18.11 3.80
N GLY A 172 1.99 -19.31 3.91
CA GLY A 172 2.16 -20.20 5.05
C GLY A 172 3.24 -21.24 4.82
N ASP A 173 3.52 -22.04 5.85
CA ASP A 173 4.27 -23.28 5.70
C ASP A 173 3.34 -24.38 5.15
N GLU A 174 3.89 -25.55 4.79
CA GLU A 174 3.07 -26.65 4.28
C GLU A 174 2.01 -27.07 5.33
N GLY A 175 0.73 -26.96 4.95
CA GLY A 175 -0.42 -27.22 5.85
C GLY A 175 -0.80 -26.07 6.78
N ASP A 176 -0.01 -25.00 6.82
CA ASP A 176 -0.30 -23.78 7.56
C ASP A 176 -0.76 -22.66 6.61
N HIS A 177 -1.66 -21.82 7.07
CA HIS A 177 -2.15 -20.66 6.35
C HIS A 177 -1.91 -19.41 7.18
N ALA A 178 -1.56 -18.31 6.53
CA ALA A 178 -1.41 -17.01 7.16
C ALA A 178 -2.15 -15.93 6.37
N ALA A 179 -2.72 -14.95 7.05
CA ALA A 179 -3.35 -13.79 6.42
C ALA A 179 -3.35 -12.60 7.37
N LEU A 180 -3.32 -11.38 6.83
CA LEU A 180 -3.71 -10.20 7.58
C LEU A 180 -5.22 -9.96 7.36
N LEU A 181 -6.01 -10.04 8.43
CA LEU A 181 -7.41 -9.65 8.45
C LEU A 181 -7.53 -8.19 8.89
N VAL A 182 -8.38 -7.41 8.21
CA VAL A 182 -8.56 -5.98 8.49
C VAL A 182 -10.04 -5.63 8.45
N ARG A 183 -10.53 -5.02 9.53
CA ARG A 183 -11.87 -4.42 9.60
C ARG A 183 -11.76 -2.90 9.51
N THR A 184 -12.27 -2.33 8.44
CA THR A 184 -12.28 -0.88 8.18
C THR A 184 -13.58 -0.24 8.67
N ALA A 185 -13.56 1.09 8.84
CA ALA A 185 -14.75 1.86 9.23
C ALA A 185 -15.75 2.07 8.06
N GLY A 186 -15.30 1.93 6.82
CA GLY A 186 -16.09 2.06 5.60
C GLY A 186 -15.67 1.04 4.56
N ALA A 187 -16.39 1.00 3.43
CA ALA A 187 -16.11 0.08 2.34
C ALA A 187 -14.69 0.30 1.79
N VAL A 188 -13.97 -0.80 1.54
CA VAL A 188 -12.63 -0.78 0.96
C VAL A 188 -12.75 -0.68 -0.57
N ASP A 189 -12.18 0.38 -1.14
CA ASP A 189 -12.05 0.50 -2.59
C ASP A 189 -10.79 -0.20 -3.12
N LEU A 190 -10.65 -0.23 -4.45
CA LEU A 190 -9.52 -0.91 -5.10
C LEU A 190 -8.17 -0.25 -4.75
N LEU A 191 -8.12 1.08 -4.69
CA LEU A 191 -6.88 1.82 -4.42
C LEU A 191 -6.42 1.60 -2.98
N ASP A 192 -7.38 1.57 -2.04
CA ASP A 192 -7.13 1.26 -0.64
C ASP A 192 -6.63 -0.17 -0.46
N TYR A 193 -7.18 -1.12 -1.22
CA TYR A 193 -6.74 -2.52 -1.18
C TYR A 193 -5.33 -2.70 -1.75
N LEU A 194 -5.08 -2.20 -2.97
CA LEU A 194 -3.78 -2.34 -3.65
C LEU A 194 -2.68 -1.53 -2.96
N GLY A 195 -2.98 -0.31 -2.51
CA GLY A 195 -2.03 0.50 -1.74
C GLY A 195 -1.65 -0.17 -0.41
N ARG A 196 -2.59 -0.86 0.24
CA ARG A 196 -2.27 -1.67 1.43
C ARG A 196 -1.44 -2.91 1.07
N ASP A 197 -1.69 -3.51 -0.09
CA ASP A 197 -0.88 -4.62 -0.61
C ASP A 197 0.58 -4.22 -0.81
N HIS A 198 0.83 -3.09 -1.48
CA HIS A 198 2.17 -2.55 -1.62
C HIS A 198 2.82 -2.31 -0.25
N ALA A 199 2.08 -1.71 0.69
CA ALA A 199 2.58 -1.45 2.03
C ALA A 199 2.94 -2.75 2.79
N LEU A 200 2.20 -3.84 2.57
CA LEU A 200 2.52 -5.16 3.14
C LEU A 200 3.73 -5.81 2.46
N ILE A 201 3.88 -5.66 1.14
CA ILE A 201 5.07 -6.10 0.40
C ILE A 201 6.30 -5.39 0.96
N GLU A 202 6.24 -4.07 1.15
CA GLU A 202 7.30 -3.28 1.76
C GLU A 202 7.60 -3.77 3.19
N ALA A 203 6.57 -4.00 4.02
CA ALA A 203 6.73 -4.52 5.38
C ALA A 203 7.41 -5.90 5.43
N ALA A 204 7.04 -6.80 4.50
CA ALA A 204 7.65 -8.11 4.40
C ALA A 204 9.09 -8.04 3.89
N LEU A 205 9.37 -7.15 2.91
CA LEU A 205 10.71 -6.90 2.41
C LEU A 205 11.65 -6.40 3.51
N VAL A 206 11.19 -5.44 4.32
CA VAL A 206 11.92 -4.96 5.50
C VAL A 206 12.41 -6.12 6.39
N GLY A 207 11.53 -7.06 6.70
CA GLY A 207 11.89 -8.22 7.52
C GLY A 207 12.82 -9.20 6.80
N ALA A 208 12.57 -9.45 5.52
CA ALA A 208 13.40 -10.33 4.68
C ALA A 208 14.85 -9.82 4.60
N LEU A 209 15.05 -8.51 4.43
CA LEU A 209 16.38 -7.88 4.39
C LEU A 209 17.12 -7.98 5.73
N ARG A 210 16.41 -8.18 6.84
CA ARG A 210 17.00 -8.48 8.17
C ARG A 210 17.31 -9.98 8.38
N GLY A 211 17.08 -10.81 7.36
CA GLY A 211 17.30 -12.26 7.42
C GLY A 211 16.15 -13.05 8.05
N ASP A 212 14.96 -12.46 8.19
CA ASP A 212 13.79 -13.20 8.68
C ASP A 212 13.16 -14.05 7.58
N ALA A 213 13.32 -15.38 7.69
CA ALA A 213 12.83 -16.34 6.71
C ALA A 213 11.29 -16.39 6.60
N VAL A 214 10.55 -16.06 7.66
CA VAL A 214 9.08 -15.98 7.62
C VAL A 214 8.67 -14.77 6.80
N ARG A 215 9.36 -13.64 7.02
CA ARG A 215 9.15 -12.40 6.27
C ARG A 215 9.50 -12.56 4.79
N GLU A 216 10.57 -13.27 4.47
CA GLU A 216 10.92 -13.60 3.08
C GLU A 216 9.82 -14.45 2.42
N ARG A 217 9.30 -15.47 3.11
CA ARG A 217 8.16 -16.26 2.59
C ARG A 217 6.94 -15.38 2.34
N TRP A 218 6.59 -14.52 3.29
CA TRP A 218 5.46 -13.60 3.13
C TRP A 218 5.66 -12.65 1.96
N LEU A 219 6.87 -12.09 1.79
CA LEU A 219 7.21 -11.26 0.64
C LEU A 219 6.96 -12.01 -0.68
N ARG A 220 7.42 -13.26 -0.77
CA ARG A 220 7.22 -14.09 -1.96
C ARG A 220 5.75 -14.33 -2.25
N GLY A 221 4.96 -14.71 -1.25
CA GLY A 221 3.53 -14.96 -1.41
C GLY A 221 2.74 -13.70 -1.74
N LEU A 222 3.03 -12.58 -1.06
CA LEU A 222 2.42 -11.28 -1.32
C LEU A 222 2.70 -10.82 -2.75
N MET A 223 3.98 -10.83 -3.16
CA MET A 223 4.37 -10.44 -4.52
C MET A 223 3.71 -11.33 -5.57
N GLN A 224 3.76 -12.65 -5.40
CA GLN A 224 3.12 -13.57 -6.34
C GLN A 224 1.62 -13.30 -6.48
N ARG A 225 0.91 -13.12 -5.35
CA ARG A 225 -0.53 -12.81 -5.38
C ARG A 225 -0.80 -11.46 -6.02
N HIS A 226 -0.06 -10.43 -5.64
CA HIS A 226 -0.25 -9.08 -6.14
C HIS A 226 -0.10 -9.04 -7.68
N LEU A 227 1.01 -9.58 -8.20
CA LEU A 227 1.23 -9.64 -9.65
C LEU A 227 0.16 -10.50 -10.36
N ALA A 228 -0.36 -11.55 -9.72
CA ALA A 228 -1.44 -12.36 -10.29
C ALA A 228 -2.77 -11.59 -10.34
N ILE A 229 -3.11 -10.81 -9.32
CA ILE A 229 -4.28 -9.91 -9.34
C ILE A 229 -4.18 -8.98 -10.55
N GLU A 230 -2.99 -8.40 -10.75
CA GLU A 230 -2.80 -7.47 -11.86
C GLU A 230 -2.84 -8.17 -13.22
N GLU A 231 -2.09 -9.25 -13.39
CA GLU A 231 -1.94 -9.92 -14.68
C GLU A 231 -3.19 -10.70 -15.12
N GLU A 232 -3.94 -11.25 -14.17
CA GLU A 232 -5.11 -12.09 -14.44
C GLU A 232 -6.43 -11.34 -14.34
N ASP A 233 -6.53 -10.32 -13.48
CA ASP A 233 -7.80 -9.65 -13.19
C ASP A 233 -7.80 -8.19 -13.70
N ILE A 234 -6.79 -7.38 -13.37
CA ILE A 234 -6.76 -5.94 -13.71
C ILE A 234 -6.39 -5.69 -15.17
N PHE A 235 -5.26 -6.20 -15.65
CA PHE A 235 -4.76 -5.94 -17.01
C PHE A 235 -5.75 -6.42 -18.08
N PRO A 236 -6.36 -7.61 -17.98
CA PRO A 236 -7.37 -8.02 -18.96
C PRO A 236 -8.59 -7.08 -18.96
N ALA A 237 -9.07 -6.68 -17.78
CA ALA A 237 -10.19 -5.75 -17.65
C ALA A 237 -9.84 -4.34 -18.19
N PHE A 238 -8.60 -3.89 -17.97
CA PHE A 238 -8.07 -2.62 -18.48
C PHE A 238 -8.03 -2.61 -20.01
N LEU A 239 -7.48 -3.65 -20.63
CA LEU A 239 -7.43 -3.78 -22.08
C LEU A 239 -8.83 -3.88 -22.70
N ALA A 240 -9.72 -4.64 -22.07
CA ALA A 240 -11.12 -4.74 -22.50
C ALA A 240 -11.85 -3.38 -22.44
N ALA A 241 -11.41 -2.47 -21.58
CA ALA A 241 -11.92 -1.10 -21.47
C ALA A 241 -11.14 -0.08 -22.34
N GLY A 242 -10.32 -0.55 -23.29
CA GLY A 242 -9.57 0.29 -24.22
C GLY A 242 -8.29 0.91 -23.64
N GLY A 243 -7.76 0.34 -22.54
CA GLY A 243 -6.45 0.68 -22.00
C GLY A 243 -5.30 0.37 -22.98
N SER A 244 -4.13 0.99 -22.78
CA SER A 244 -2.98 0.83 -23.68
C SER A 244 -2.32 -0.56 -23.53
N PRO A 245 -2.20 -1.34 -24.62
CA PRO A 245 -1.40 -2.57 -24.63
C PRO A 245 0.08 -2.34 -24.33
N GLU A 246 0.62 -1.18 -24.73
CA GLU A 246 2.01 -0.81 -24.49
C GLU A 246 2.28 -0.60 -22.98
N THR A 247 1.35 0.03 -22.27
CA THR A 247 1.42 0.17 -20.80
C THR A 247 1.44 -1.19 -20.13
N VAL A 248 0.52 -2.10 -20.48
CA VAL A 248 0.48 -3.47 -19.93
C VAL A 248 1.76 -4.23 -20.24
N ALA A 249 2.27 -4.13 -21.47
CA ALA A 249 3.53 -4.76 -21.85
C ALA A 249 4.74 -4.20 -21.07
N ALA A 250 4.73 -2.91 -20.72
CA ALA A 250 5.75 -2.29 -19.88
C ALA A 250 5.69 -2.80 -18.43
N LEU A 251 4.49 -2.83 -17.84
CA LEU A 251 4.30 -3.36 -16.48
C LEU A 251 4.72 -4.83 -16.38
N ARG A 252 4.35 -5.68 -17.35
CA ARG A 252 4.80 -7.08 -17.37
C ARG A 252 6.32 -7.23 -17.39
N ARG A 253 7.05 -6.38 -18.12
CA ARG A 253 8.52 -6.39 -18.09
C ARG A 253 9.07 -6.00 -16.72
N GLU A 254 8.41 -5.08 -16.03
CA GLU A 254 8.76 -4.71 -14.65
C GLU A 254 8.47 -5.85 -13.68
N HIS A 255 7.34 -6.56 -13.85
CA HIS A 255 7.02 -7.75 -13.07
C HIS A 255 8.09 -8.83 -13.23
N ASP A 256 8.58 -9.04 -14.46
CA ASP A 256 9.66 -9.99 -14.72
C ASP A 256 10.97 -9.59 -14.02
N LEU A 257 11.29 -8.28 -13.96
CA LEU A 257 12.42 -7.77 -13.19
C LEU A 257 12.23 -7.98 -11.68
N LEU A 258 11.04 -7.68 -11.15
CA LEU A 258 10.70 -7.91 -9.75
C LEU A 258 10.84 -9.40 -9.37
N ARG A 259 10.29 -10.29 -10.20
CA ARG A 259 10.44 -11.75 -10.04
C ARG A 259 11.91 -12.17 -10.06
N GLY A 260 12.70 -11.62 -10.99
CA GLY A 260 14.14 -11.91 -11.11
C GLY A 260 14.94 -11.50 -9.88
N HIS A 261 14.69 -10.30 -9.35
CA HIS A 261 15.34 -9.84 -8.11
C HIS A 261 14.88 -10.64 -6.89
N LEU A 262 13.59 -10.94 -6.78
CA LEU A 262 13.04 -11.73 -5.68
C LEU A 262 13.54 -13.18 -5.69
N ALA A 263 13.72 -13.79 -6.85
CA ALA A 263 14.31 -15.14 -6.96
C ALA A 263 15.73 -15.19 -6.38
N ASN A 264 16.48 -14.09 -6.49
CA ASN A 264 17.86 -13.97 -6.03
C ASN A 264 17.97 -13.10 -4.78
N ILE A 265 16.91 -13.02 -3.94
CA ILE A 265 16.88 -12.05 -2.84
C ILE A 265 18.09 -12.15 -1.92
N ALA A 266 18.68 -13.33 -1.69
CA ALA A 266 19.89 -13.47 -0.86
C ALA A 266 21.13 -12.70 -1.38
N ASP A 267 21.14 -12.25 -2.64
CA ASP A 267 22.20 -11.42 -3.22
C ASP A 267 21.98 -9.92 -2.91
N PRO A 268 22.96 -9.22 -2.29
CA PRO A 268 22.89 -7.79 -2.02
C PRO A 268 22.61 -6.90 -3.24
N ALA A 269 23.07 -7.29 -4.45
CA ALA A 269 22.72 -6.55 -5.67
C ALA A 269 21.23 -6.67 -6.00
N SER A 270 20.64 -7.84 -5.75
CA SER A 270 19.21 -8.10 -5.92
C SER A 270 18.35 -7.39 -4.87
N HIS A 271 18.83 -7.23 -3.62
CA HIS A 271 18.16 -6.38 -2.62
C HIS A 271 17.96 -4.96 -3.13
N ARG A 272 19.04 -4.35 -3.63
CA ARG A 272 19.03 -2.97 -4.13
C ARG A 272 18.17 -2.85 -5.38
N GLY A 273 18.28 -3.82 -6.29
CA GLY A 273 17.45 -3.89 -7.50
C GLY A 273 15.96 -3.95 -7.16
N LEU A 274 15.58 -4.83 -6.23
CA LEU A 274 14.19 -5.00 -5.80
C LEU A 274 13.62 -3.70 -5.22
N LEU A 275 14.33 -3.05 -4.30
CA LEU A 275 13.90 -1.77 -3.71
C LEU A 275 13.68 -0.68 -4.78
N LEU A 276 14.64 -0.53 -5.71
CA LEU A 276 14.57 0.52 -6.72
C LEU A 276 13.45 0.28 -7.74
N VAL A 277 13.25 -0.97 -8.17
CA VAL A 277 12.19 -1.31 -9.12
C VAL A 277 10.84 -1.19 -8.44
N LEU A 278 10.68 -1.74 -7.23
CA LEU A 278 9.42 -1.71 -6.50
C LEU A 278 8.92 -0.28 -6.29
N GLU A 279 9.77 0.63 -5.81
CA GLU A 279 9.33 2.01 -5.57
C GLU A 279 8.90 2.76 -6.84
N ALA A 280 9.63 2.56 -7.94
CA ALA A 280 9.27 3.18 -9.21
C ALA A 280 8.03 2.55 -9.85
N HIS A 281 7.79 1.28 -9.56
CA HIS A 281 6.65 0.50 -10.01
C HIS A 281 5.39 0.93 -9.25
N ASP A 282 5.41 0.84 -7.91
CA ASP A 282 4.31 1.26 -7.04
C ASP A 282 3.90 2.72 -7.32
N GLU A 283 4.86 3.64 -7.44
CA GLU A 283 4.59 5.06 -7.74
C GLU A 283 3.82 5.22 -9.06
N LYS A 284 4.20 4.46 -10.09
CA LYS A 284 3.56 4.52 -11.41
C LYS A 284 2.17 3.93 -11.38
N GLU A 285 1.99 2.83 -10.66
CA GLU A 285 0.70 2.17 -10.56
C GLU A 285 -0.31 3.02 -9.81
N GLU A 286 0.06 3.49 -8.62
CA GLU A 286 -0.80 4.30 -7.77
C GLU A 286 -1.16 5.66 -8.40
N GLN A 287 -0.23 6.26 -9.16
CA GLN A 287 -0.42 7.60 -9.72
C GLN A 287 -0.99 7.61 -11.13
N LEU A 288 -0.74 6.58 -11.94
CA LEU A 288 -1.07 6.59 -13.36
C LEU A 288 -1.96 5.41 -13.75
N VAL A 289 -1.57 4.18 -13.40
CA VAL A 289 -2.22 2.97 -13.92
C VAL A 289 -3.57 2.73 -13.27
N TYR A 290 -3.64 2.66 -11.95
CA TYR A 290 -4.90 2.37 -11.25
C TYR A 290 -5.94 3.50 -11.43
N PRO A 291 -5.57 4.79 -11.40
CA PRO A 291 -6.52 5.86 -11.71
C PRO A 291 -7.08 5.78 -13.14
N ASP A 292 -6.24 5.52 -14.15
CA ASP A 292 -6.71 5.34 -15.54
C ASP A 292 -7.58 4.10 -15.68
N PHE A 293 -7.21 3.00 -15.01
CA PHE A 293 -8.03 1.79 -14.95
C PHE A 293 -9.42 2.07 -14.39
N LEU A 294 -9.51 2.70 -13.22
CA LEU A 294 -10.78 3.01 -12.57
C LEU A 294 -11.64 3.96 -13.41
N ALA A 295 -11.02 4.99 -14.02
CA ALA A 295 -11.71 5.91 -14.91
C ALA A 295 -12.37 5.20 -16.11
N ARG A 296 -11.74 4.12 -16.61
CA ARG A 296 -12.24 3.35 -17.75
C ARG A 296 -13.29 2.31 -17.38
N ILE A 297 -13.12 1.61 -16.26
CA ILE A 297 -14.06 0.56 -15.87
C ILE A 297 -15.31 1.11 -15.19
N GLY A 298 -15.23 2.31 -14.61
CA GLY A 298 -16.34 3.07 -14.04
C GLY A 298 -17.09 2.25 -12.97
N ALA A 299 -18.42 2.16 -13.11
CA ALA A 299 -19.30 1.48 -12.16
C ALA A 299 -19.00 -0.02 -11.93
N ARG A 300 -18.14 -0.64 -12.76
CA ARG A 300 -17.71 -2.03 -12.55
C ARG A 300 -16.62 -2.18 -11.48
N ALA A 301 -16.03 -1.08 -11.02
CA ALA A 301 -14.93 -1.08 -10.06
C ALA A 301 -15.28 -1.88 -8.80
N ASP A 302 -16.42 -1.60 -8.16
CA ASP A 302 -16.81 -2.24 -6.90
C ASP A 302 -16.91 -3.77 -7.02
N ALA A 303 -17.45 -4.26 -8.14
CA ALA A 303 -17.57 -5.69 -8.40
C ALA A 303 -16.19 -6.35 -8.62
N VAL A 304 -15.29 -5.67 -9.33
CA VAL A 304 -13.91 -6.14 -9.53
C VAL A 304 -13.15 -6.15 -8.20
N THR A 305 -13.27 -5.09 -7.40
CA THR A 305 -12.67 -5.00 -6.06
C THR A 305 -13.15 -6.14 -5.18
N ALA A 306 -14.46 -6.37 -5.09
CA ALA A 306 -15.01 -7.44 -4.28
C ALA A 306 -14.51 -8.83 -4.73
N ALA A 307 -14.39 -9.06 -6.03
CA ALA A 307 -13.87 -10.31 -6.58
C ALA A 307 -12.38 -10.52 -6.24
N ILE A 308 -11.55 -9.48 -6.38
CA ILE A 308 -10.13 -9.49 -6.03
C ILE A 308 -9.94 -9.81 -4.54
N ILE A 309 -10.65 -9.09 -3.67
CA ILE A 309 -10.59 -9.30 -2.21
C ILE A 309 -11.04 -10.73 -1.86
N ALA A 310 -12.12 -11.24 -2.48
CA ALA A 310 -12.64 -12.58 -2.20
C ALA A 310 -11.70 -13.72 -2.69
N LYS A 311 -10.98 -13.53 -3.80
CA LYS A 311 -10.06 -14.53 -4.36
C LYS A 311 -8.95 -14.86 -3.37
N GLY A 312 -8.32 -13.83 -2.79
CA GLY A 312 -7.38 -13.94 -1.68
C GLY A 312 -6.07 -14.70 -1.95
N SER A 313 -5.97 -15.63 -2.88
CA SER A 313 -4.74 -16.37 -3.16
C SER A 313 -4.33 -16.31 -4.63
N ALA A 314 -3.03 -16.34 -4.90
CA ALA A 314 -2.54 -16.93 -6.14
C ALA A 314 -2.83 -18.43 -6.07
N ARG A 315 -3.26 -19.02 -7.18
CA ARG A 315 -3.42 -20.48 -7.29
C ARG A 315 -2.10 -21.20 -7.07
#